data_AF-A0A074XKD9-F1
#
_entry.id   AF-A0A074XKD9-F1
#
_cell.length_a   1.000
_cell.length_b   1.000
_cell.length_c   1.000
_cell.angle_alpha   90.00
_cell.angle_beta   90.00
_cell.angle_gamma   90.00
#
_symmetry.space_group_name_H-M   'P 1'
#
loop_
_entity.id
_entity.type
_entity.pdbx_description
1 polymer ?
#
loop_
_entity_poly.entity_id
_entity_poly.type
_entity_poly.pdbx_seq_one_letter_code
_entity_poly.pdbx_strand_id
1 'polypeptide(L)'
;MSRNAFLARMALGRSPYEPTPEAAESPLQPTSPRQQQYNARGEPIDPLTTRHNEAMIAAKNEVLAAVGVCEKKDKLIDNLEEELINDNQRVRFTDQEWKIIKEGEDDYGELIRMIAETSRNVLTWWIMSLRKRVQVGFISSDLSFVEILIRERANLASNGILGAIRYLTVGGLSEVVSQLMLTFADWYLGEYVLELSKKVIRLKASTRKRFMLLRCVNYGYKTLNALVHLSVYSLSSFSCLQQIGLVSSTSFLPPRSWLIPWNPESPLRWALLNADPSGGSRMKGLLLSPAALWLTMSLLQHSAASAYGHVPLFEYSCILGPHNAVSLPQASDADDTKLLTPFSRFRNWILQSLEWAPVPAIQEKGVQDLMSDGEYGRERETRQRQTATRYRVTELSTLPSNLLALNLDYLIWAILMLPLDTVHLRTLASLFLSSPTARDGIEDGVSAGLVPRSAATRTGMVNKVGLCLALEFTLDTAVWSGAFLWARYIGTSRYHWGHT
;
A
#
# COMPACT_ATOMS: atom_id res chain seq x y z
N MET A 1 -50.61 16.96 -31.40
CA MET A 1 -50.41 16.51 -32.80
C MET A 1 -49.92 15.06 -32.95
N SER A 2 -49.62 14.30 -31.89
CA SER A 2 -48.94 12.98 -31.98
C SER A 2 -49.80 11.80 -32.47
N ARG A 3 -51.11 11.79 -32.20
CA ARG A 3 -51.97 10.63 -32.53
C ARG A 3 -52.14 10.42 -34.04
N ASN A 4 -52.25 11.51 -34.80
CA ASN A 4 -52.47 11.43 -36.25
C ASN A 4 -51.21 10.96 -36.99
N ALA A 5 -50.02 11.37 -36.55
CA ALA A 5 -48.76 10.91 -37.11
C ALA A 5 -48.50 9.41 -36.83
N PHE A 6 -48.89 8.95 -35.64
CA PHE A 6 -48.82 7.54 -35.27
C PHE A 6 -49.79 6.67 -36.10
N LEU A 7 -51.05 7.11 -36.23
CA LEU A 7 -52.05 6.41 -37.05
C LEU A 7 -51.66 6.40 -38.53
N ALA A 8 -51.09 7.49 -39.05
CA ALA A 8 -50.60 7.55 -40.43
C ALA A 8 -49.45 6.57 -40.68
N ARG A 9 -48.55 6.35 -39.70
CA ARG A 9 -47.46 5.36 -39.82
C ARG A 9 -47.97 3.92 -39.85
N MET A 10 -48.93 3.58 -38.99
CA MET A 10 -49.57 2.26 -39.03
C MET A 10 -50.33 2.04 -40.34
N ALA A 11 -51.02 3.07 -40.85
CA ALA A 11 -51.72 2.98 -42.13
C ALA A 11 -50.78 2.79 -43.33
N LEU A 12 -49.56 3.32 -43.26
CA LEU A 12 -48.51 3.17 -44.28
C LEU A 12 -47.67 1.89 -44.12
N GLY A 13 -48.02 1.00 -43.18
CA GLY A 13 -47.31 -0.26 -42.95
C GLY A 13 -45.88 -0.11 -42.43
N ARG A 14 -45.50 1.06 -41.91
CA ARG A 14 -44.15 1.35 -41.42
C ARG A 14 -43.99 0.98 -39.94
N SER A 15 -42.79 0.55 -39.57
CA SER A 15 -42.46 0.16 -38.20
C SER A 15 -42.57 1.37 -37.25
N PRO A 16 -43.11 1.21 -36.03
CA PRO A 16 -43.13 2.27 -35.01
C PRO A 16 -41.73 2.76 -34.60
N TYR A 17 -40.70 1.96 -34.89
CA TYR A 17 -39.31 2.19 -34.51
C TYR A 17 -38.44 2.70 -35.66
N GLU A 18 -39.00 2.86 -36.86
CA GLU A 18 -38.25 3.35 -38.01
C GLU A 18 -37.94 4.86 -37.82
N PRO A 19 -36.66 5.27 -37.87
CA PRO A 19 -36.31 6.68 -37.79
C PRO A 19 -36.92 7.42 -38.97
N THR A 20 -37.41 8.64 -38.71
CA THR A 20 -38.06 9.43 -39.76
C THR A 20 -36.95 9.97 -40.67
N PRO A 21 -37.00 9.80 -42.00
CA PRO A 21 -36.09 10.53 -42.86
C PRO A 21 -36.32 12.02 -42.60
N GLU A 22 -35.23 12.72 -42.28
CA GLU A 22 -35.19 14.12 -41.92
C GLU A 22 -36.06 14.92 -42.89
N ALA A 23 -37.18 15.43 -42.39
CA ALA A 23 -37.90 16.49 -43.08
C ALA A 23 -36.97 17.70 -43.02
N ALA A 24 -36.53 18.14 -44.20
CA ALA A 24 -35.66 19.27 -44.45
C ALA A 24 -35.75 20.34 -43.36
N GLU A 25 -34.57 20.70 -42.84
CA GLU A 25 -34.34 21.81 -41.93
C GLU A 25 -35.23 22.99 -42.28
N SER A 26 -36.27 23.21 -41.48
CA SER A 26 -37.00 24.46 -41.53
C SER A 26 -36.11 25.51 -40.87
N PRO A 27 -35.87 26.66 -41.51
CA PRO A 27 -34.92 27.64 -41.02
C PRO A 27 -35.31 28.11 -39.62
N LEU A 28 -34.33 28.08 -38.73
CA LEU A 28 -34.34 28.54 -37.34
C LEU A 28 -35.15 29.84 -37.19
N GLN A 29 -36.36 29.76 -36.66
CA GLN A 29 -37.00 30.91 -36.03
C GLN A 29 -36.41 31.06 -34.62
N PRO A 30 -35.94 32.27 -34.22
CA PRO A 30 -35.40 32.50 -32.90
C PRO A 30 -36.54 32.44 -31.90
N THR A 31 -36.65 31.31 -31.20
CA THR A 31 -37.67 31.10 -30.17
C THR A 31 -37.15 31.60 -28.83
N SER A 32 -38.01 32.35 -28.14
CA SER A 32 -37.78 32.97 -26.83
C SER A 32 -37.19 31.98 -25.79
N PRO A 33 -36.37 32.45 -24.83
CA PRO A 33 -35.60 31.62 -23.89
C PRO A 33 -36.42 30.81 -22.87
N ARG A 34 -37.74 30.71 -23.00
CA ARG A 34 -38.65 30.02 -22.06
C ARG A 34 -39.57 28.98 -22.70
N GLN A 35 -39.39 28.63 -23.96
CA GLN A 35 -40.26 27.67 -24.64
C GLN A 35 -39.74 26.24 -24.42
N GLN A 36 -40.54 25.43 -23.71
CA GLN A 36 -40.24 24.02 -23.42
C GLN A 36 -40.14 23.24 -24.75
N GLN A 37 -38.99 22.63 -25.01
CA GLN A 37 -38.73 21.86 -26.23
C GLN A 37 -39.28 20.45 -26.08
N TYR A 38 -39.81 19.87 -27.16
CA TYR A 38 -40.35 18.51 -27.17
C TYR A 38 -39.69 17.68 -28.28
N ASN A 39 -39.45 16.39 -28.02
CA ASN A 39 -38.96 15.46 -29.02
C ASN A 39 -40.01 15.14 -30.09
N ALA A 40 -39.64 14.43 -31.15
CA ALA A 40 -40.57 14.00 -32.21
C ALA A 40 -41.72 13.10 -31.72
N ARG A 41 -41.66 12.60 -30.47
CA ARG A 41 -42.71 11.83 -29.79
C ARG A 41 -43.59 12.70 -28.86
N GLY A 42 -43.24 13.97 -28.66
CA GLY A 42 -43.96 14.90 -27.80
C GLY A 42 -43.56 14.85 -26.32
N GLU A 43 -42.41 14.26 -25.98
CA GLU A 43 -41.85 14.28 -24.63
C GLU A 43 -40.97 15.51 -24.44
N PRO A 44 -41.01 16.18 -23.28
CA PRO A 44 -40.20 17.37 -23.04
C PRO A 44 -38.70 17.00 -23.02
N ILE A 45 -37.89 17.71 -23.82
CA ILE A 45 -36.43 17.64 -23.80
C ILE A 45 -35.92 18.89 -23.08
N ASP A 46 -35.13 18.69 -22.04
CA ASP A 46 -34.26 19.75 -21.53
C ASP A 46 -32.83 19.56 -22.08
N PRO A 47 -32.38 20.40 -23.03
CA PRO A 47 -31.06 20.28 -23.63
C PRO A 47 -29.93 20.47 -22.61
N LEU A 48 -30.17 21.19 -21.50
CA LEU A 48 -29.18 21.34 -20.43
C LEU A 48 -28.97 20.01 -19.70
N THR A 49 -30.04 19.32 -19.36
CA THR A 49 -29.99 17.99 -18.74
C THR A 49 -29.34 16.97 -19.67
N THR A 50 -29.61 17.02 -20.99
CA THR A 50 -28.96 16.14 -21.97
C THR A 50 -27.46 16.38 -22.02
N ARG A 51 -27.02 17.65 -22.12
CA ARG A 51 -25.59 18.01 -22.11
C ARG A 51 -24.90 17.60 -20.80
N HIS A 52 -25.58 17.76 -19.67
CA HIS A 52 -25.06 17.34 -18.37
C HIS A 52 -24.88 15.81 -18.31
N ASN A 53 -25.86 15.05 -18.79
CA ASN A 53 -25.77 13.60 -18.85
C ASN A 53 -24.65 13.14 -19.81
N GLU A 54 -24.50 13.80 -20.96
CA GLU A 54 -23.39 13.55 -21.89
C GLU A 54 -22.04 13.84 -21.26
N ALA A 55 -21.90 14.96 -20.53
CA ALA A 55 -20.69 15.31 -19.80
C ALA A 55 -20.38 14.29 -18.68
N MET A 56 -21.38 13.84 -17.93
CA MET A 56 -21.21 12.82 -16.90
C MET A 56 -20.81 11.47 -17.49
N ILE A 57 -21.38 11.08 -18.64
CA ILE A 57 -21.00 9.85 -19.35
C ILE A 57 -19.57 9.99 -19.89
N ALA A 58 -19.20 11.15 -20.44
CA ALA A 58 -17.85 11.42 -20.91
C ALA A 58 -16.83 11.33 -19.77
N ALA A 59 -17.11 11.94 -18.62
CA ALA A 59 -16.27 11.87 -17.43
C ALA A 59 -16.16 10.44 -16.89
N LYS A 60 -17.26 9.66 -16.86
CA LYS A 60 -17.22 8.24 -16.47
C LYS A 60 -16.36 7.42 -17.42
N ASN A 61 -16.50 7.65 -18.72
CA ASN A 61 -15.69 6.97 -19.73
C ASN A 61 -14.21 7.38 -19.63
N GLU A 62 -13.92 8.63 -19.27
CA GLU A 62 -12.57 9.11 -19.01
C GLU A 62 -11.94 8.42 -17.79
N VAL A 63 -12.70 8.28 -16.70
CA VAL A 63 -12.25 7.50 -15.52
C VAL A 63 -12.05 6.03 -15.88
N LEU A 64 -12.99 5.41 -16.60
CA LEU A 64 -12.84 4.02 -17.05
C LEU A 64 -11.65 3.85 -18.01
N ALA A 65 -11.32 4.86 -18.80
CA ALA A 65 -10.13 4.86 -19.66
C ALA A 65 -8.83 5.06 -18.87
N ALA A 66 -8.82 5.94 -17.88
CA ALA A 66 -7.69 6.12 -16.98
C ALA A 66 -7.41 4.84 -16.15
N VAL A 67 -8.46 4.13 -15.74
CA VAL A 67 -8.38 2.85 -15.01
C VAL A 67 -8.09 1.67 -15.97
N GLY A 68 -8.13 1.88 -17.29
CA GLY A 68 -7.83 0.86 -18.29
C GLY A 68 -8.94 -0.16 -18.56
N VAL A 69 -10.19 0.15 -18.18
CA VAL A 69 -11.38 -0.68 -18.38
C VAL A 69 -12.03 -0.42 -19.75
N CYS A 70 -11.93 0.80 -20.29
CA CYS A 70 -12.46 1.16 -21.61
C CYS A 70 -11.44 1.96 -22.42
N GLU A 71 -11.35 1.74 -23.72
CA GLU A 71 -10.49 2.54 -24.59
C GLU A 71 -11.29 3.66 -25.26
N LYS A 72 -10.71 4.85 -25.31
CA LYS A 72 -11.30 6.00 -26.00
C LYS A 72 -10.97 5.89 -27.49
N LYS A 73 -11.99 5.75 -28.34
CA LYS A 73 -11.83 5.87 -29.80
C LYS A 73 -12.01 7.35 -30.17
N ASP A 74 -10.91 8.09 -30.22
CA ASP A 74 -10.96 9.53 -30.49
C ASP A 74 -11.13 9.80 -32.00
N LYS A 75 -12.34 10.17 -32.42
CA LYS A 75 -12.63 10.69 -33.77
C LYS A 75 -11.81 11.94 -34.14
N LEU A 76 -11.22 12.60 -33.14
CA LEU A 76 -10.32 13.74 -33.34
C LEU A 76 -8.90 13.29 -33.73
N ILE A 77 -8.49 12.08 -33.30
CA ILE A 77 -7.25 11.45 -33.77
C ILE A 77 -7.44 11.06 -35.23
N ASP A 78 -8.56 10.46 -35.62
CA ASP A 78 -8.86 10.14 -37.03
C ASP A 78 -8.77 11.40 -37.95
N ASN A 79 -9.16 12.57 -37.44
CA ASN A 79 -9.09 13.84 -38.20
C ASN A 79 -7.71 14.53 -38.12
N LEU A 80 -6.99 14.43 -36.99
CA LEU A 80 -5.59 14.88 -36.88
C LEU A 80 -4.64 13.94 -37.63
N GLU A 81 -5.02 12.67 -37.85
CA GLU A 81 -4.28 11.65 -38.57
C GLU A 81 -4.12 11.95 -40.06
N GLU A 82 -5.05 12.70 -40.66
CA GLU A 82 -4.93 13.22 -42.03
C GLU A 82 -3.98 14.43 -42.11
N GLU A 83 -3.88 15.25 -41.05
CA GLU A 83 -3.08 16.49 -41.04
C GLU A 83 -1.61 16.31 -40.61
N LEU A 84 -1.28 15.26 -39.85
CA LEU A 84 0.05 15.04 -39.24
C LEU A 84 0.99 14.06 -39.98
N ILE A 85 0.76 13.82 -41.27
CA ILE A 85 1.54 12.89 -42.12
C ILE A 85 3.06 13.24 -42.19
N ASN A 86 3.50 14.40 -41.67
CA ASN A 86 4.91 14.83 -41.70
C ASN A 86 5.75 14.48 -40.45
N ASP A 87 5.19 13.93 -39.38
CA ASP A 87 5.97 13.58 -38.17
C ASP A 87 6.46 12.11 -38.24
N ASN A 88 7.54 11.88 -39.00
CA ASN A 88 8.20 10.57 -39.24
C ASN A 88 8.76 9.86 -37.98
N GLN A 89 8.43 10.33 -36.77
CA GLN A 89 9.09 9.92 -35.53
C GLN A 89 8.14 9.32 -34.47
N ARG A 90 6.83 9.27 -34.73
CA ARG A 90 5.86 8.61 -33.83
C ARG A 90 5.54 7.20 -34.30
N VAL A 91 5.83 6.22 -33.46
CA VAL A 91 5.53 4.80 -33.75
C VAL A 91 4.06 4.56 -33.47
N ARG A 92 3.28 4.22 -34.52
CA ARG A 92 1.89 3.78 -34.36
C ARG A 92 1.87 2.29 -34.04
N PHE A 93 1.16 1.93 -32.98
CA PHE A 93 0.90 0.52 -32.63
C PHE A 93 -0.57 0.20 -32.84
N THR A 94 -0.83 -1.00 -33.33
CA THR A 94 -2.17 -1.61 -33.43
C THR A 94 -2.68 -1.97 -32.02
N ASP A 95 -3.99 -2.06 -31.80
CA ASP A 95 -4.59 -2.42 -30.51
C ASP A 95 -4.02 -3.73 -29.91
N GLN A 96 -3.75 -4.72 -30.77
CA GLN A 96 -3.12 -5.98 -30.36
C GLN A 96 -1.66 -5.80 -29.94
N GLU A 97 -0.90 -4.97 -30.67
CA GLU A 97 0.50 -4.66 -30.35
C GLU A 97 0.58 -3.86 -29.04
N TRP A 98 -0.34 -2.91 -28.83
CA TRP A 98 -0.46 -2.17 -27.57
C TRP A 98 -0.68 -3.08 -26.37
N LYS A 99 -1.55 -4.08 -26.49
CA LYS A 99 -1.78 -5.05 -25.42
C LYS A 99 -0.50 -5.83 -25.08
N ILE A 100 0.21 -6.32 -26.09
CA ILE A 100 1.48 -7.06 -25.91
C ILE A 100 2.54 -6.17 -25.26
N ILE A 101 2.65 -4.91 -25.71
CA ILE A 101 3.62 -3.95 -25.19
C ILE A 101 3.26 -3.57 -23.74
N LYS A 102 1.96 -3.47 -23.40
CA LYS A 102 1.50 -3.22 -22.03
C LYS A 102 1.84 -4.39 -21.10
N GLU A 103 1.48 -5.61 -21.49
CA GLU A 103 1.82 -6.84 -20.74
C GLU A 103 3.33 -6.95 -20.54
N GLY A 104 4.13 -6.68 -21.57
CA GLY A 104 5.58 -6.68 -21.44
C GLY A 104 6.10 -5.61 -20.47
N GLU A 105 5.55 -4.40 -20.48
CA GLU A 105 5.94 -3.39 -19.49
C GLU A 105 5.58 -3.79 -18.06
N ASP A 106 4.40 -4.38 -17.86
CA ASP A 106 3.99 -4.84 -16.55
C ASP A 106 4.94 -5.95 -16.04
N ASP A 107 5.27 -6.93 -16.88
CA ASP A 107 6.24 -8.00 -16.56
C ASP A 107 7.64 -7.47 -16.18
N TYR A 108 8.14 -6.47 -16.90
CA TYR A 108 9.43 -5.84 -16.56
C TYR A 108 9.33 -4.99 -15.29
N GLY A 109 8.20 -4.33 -15.05
CA GLY A 109 7.94 -3.60 -13.82
C GLY A 109 8.06 -4.52 -12.61
N GLU A 110 7.38 -5.66 -12.64
CA GLU A 110 7.40 -6.68 -11.60
C GLU A 110 8.79 -7.28 -11.39
N LEU A 111 9.52 -7.58 -12.48
CA LEU A 111 10.88 -8.09 -12.39
C LEU A 111 11.84 -7.10 -11.69
N ILE A 112 11.78 -5.82 -12.09
CA ILE A 112 12.61 -4.78 -11.47
C ILE A 112 12.24 -4.62 -10.00
N ARG A 113 10.93 -4.65 -9.68
CA ARG A 113 10.43 -4.59 -8.30
C ARG A 113 11.00 -5.71 -7.44
N MET A 114 10.90 -6.96 -7.89
CA MET A 114 11.42 -8.13 -7.18
C MET A 114 12.94 -8.02 -6.92
N ILE A 115 13.70 -7.57 -7.93
CA ILE A 115 15.16 -7.40 -7.79
C ILE A 115 15.49 -6.24 -6.85
N ALA A 116 14.77 -5.12 -6.92
CA ALA A 116 14.93 -3.99 -6.03
C ALA A 116 14.64 -4.39 -4.57
N GLU A 117 13.54 -5.08 -4.29
CA GLU A 117 13.20 -5.53 -2.94
C GLU A 117 14.22 -6.53 -2.39
N THR A 118 14.66 -7.48 -3.22
CA THR A 118 15.67 -8.48 -2.82
C THR A 118 17.02 -7.81 -2.53
N SER A 119 17.48 -6.92 -3.40
CA SER A 119 18.73 -6.20 -3.21
C SER A 119 18.68 -5.28 -2.00
N ARG A 120 17.55 -4.59 -1.77
CA ARG A 120 17.30 -3.79 -0.57
C ARG A 120 17.47 -4.62 0.70
N ASN A 121 16.81 -5.78 0.79
CA ASN A 121 16.90 -6.65 1.96
C ASN A 121 18.34 -7.11 2.21
N VAL A 122 19.07 -7.53 1.17
CA VAL A 122 20.47 -7.98 1.30
C VAL A 122 21.40 -6.85 1.73
N LEU A 123 21.25 -5.65 1.16
CA LEU A 123 22.12 -4.51 1.43
C LEU A 123 21.89 -3.90 2.81
N THR A 124 20.65 -3.92 3.31
CA THR A 124 20.28 -3.30 4.60
C THR A 124 20.37 -4.25 5.78
N TRP A 125 20.37 -5.57 5.56
CA TRP A 125 20.31 -6.59 6.63
C TRP A 125 21.37 -6.41 7.74
N TRP A 126 22.62 -6.19 7.35
CA TRP A 126 23.72 -6.03 8.29
C TRP A 126 23.62 -4.73 9.09
N ILE A 127 23.07 -3.66 8.49
CA ILE A 127 22.80 -2.38 9.18
C ILE A 127 21.66 -2.53 10.15
N MET A 128 20.59 -3.24 9.78
CA MET A 128 19.49 -3.55 10.69
C MET A 128 20.01 -4.34 11.90
N SER A 129 20.89 -5.31 11.67
CA SER A 129 21.53 -6.07 12.75
C SER A 129 22.40 -5.17 13.65
N LEU A 130 23.20 -4.29 13.05
CA LEU A 130 24.00 -3.30 13.79
C LEU A 130 23.10 -2.36 14.62
N ARG A 131 22.02 -1.84 14.03
CA ARG A 131 21.03 -0.98 14.68
C ARG A 131 20.45 -1.67 15.92
N LYS A 132 20.06 -2.94 15.82
CA LYS A 132 19.56 -3.74 16.96
C LYS A 132 20.60 -3.85 18.09
N ARG A 133 21.88 -4.08 17.76
CA ARG A 133 22.97 -4.11 18.77
C ARG A 133 23.17 -2.77 19.48
N VAL A 134 23.10 -1.66 18.72
CA VAL A 134 23.17 -0.30 19.29
C VAL A 134 21.94 -0.03 20.17
N GLN A 135 20.73 -0.41 19.74
CA GLN A 135 19.49 -0.20 20.50
C GLN A 135 19.51 -0.95 21.85
N VAL A 136 20.00 -2.19 21.88
CA VAL A 136 20.13 -2.96 23.13
C VAL A 136 21.18 -2.34 24.06
N GLY A 137 22.25 -1.79 23.51
CA GLY A 137 23.34 -1.15 24.27
C GLY A 137 24.56 -2.05 24.49
N PHE A 138 24.77 -3.04 23.62
CA PHE A 138 25.98 -3.88 23.62
C PHE A 138 27.20 -3.16 23.01
N ILE A 139 26.98 -2.04 22.32
CA ILE A 139 28.05 -1.20 21.78
C ILE A 139 28.26 -0.02 22.73
N SER A 140 29.47 0.10 23.26
CA SER A 140 29.86 1.18 24.16
C SER A 140 29.56 2.55 23.55
N SER A 141 29.09 3.49 24.37
CA SER A 141 28.85 4.89 23.96
C SER A 141 30.12 5.57 23.46
N ASP A 142 31.27 5.16 23.96
CA ASP A 142 32.54 5.87 23.83
C ASP A 142 33.20 5.69 22.46
N LEU A 143 32.82 4.64 21.73
CA LEU A 143 33.32 4.39 20.37
C LEU A 143 32.67 5.32 19.35
N SER A 144 33.47 5.91 18.47
CA SER A 144 32.91 6.67 17.35
C SER A 144 32.15 5.77 16.38
N PHE A 145 31.18 6.31 15.62
CA PHE A 145 30.43 5.51 14.64
C PHE A 145 31.36 4.92 13.56
N VAL A 146 32.40 5.65 13.18
CA VAL A 146 33.41 5.20 12.22
C VAL A 146 34.22 4.04 12.78
N GLU A 147 34.64 4.09 14.04
CA GLU A 147 35.34 2.96 14.69
C GLU A 147 34.47 1.70 14.74
N ILE A 148 33.16 1.86 15.00
CA ILE A 148 32.21 0.76 14.97
C ILE A 148 32.21 0.12 13.56
N LEU A 149 32.09 0.92 12.50
CA LEU A 149 32.11 0.41 11.12
C LEU A 149 33.44 -0.27 10.76
N ILE A 150 34.58 0.30 11.18
CA ILE A 150 35.90 -0.31 10.97
C ILE A 150 35.97 -1.67 11.66
N ARG A 151 35.47 -1.77 12.89
CA ARG A 151 35.43 -3.03 13.64
C ARG A 151 34.52 -4.06 12.97
N GLU A 152 33.34 -3.66 12.49
CA GLU A 152 32.45 -4.57 11.78
C GLU A 152 33.03 -5.05 10.46
N ARG A 153 33.75 -4.18 9.73
CA ARG A 153 34.49 -4.56 8.53
C ARG A 153 35.63 -5.54 8.86
N ALA A 154 36.32 -5.35 9.98
CA ALA A 154 37.36 -6.27 10.42
C ALA A 154 36.78 -7.65 10.80
N ASN A 155 35.64 -7.69 11.49
CA ASN A 155 34.91 -8.93 11.79
C ASN A 155 34.43 -9.66 10.51
N LEU A 156 34.00 -8.89 9.50
CA LEU A 156 33.64 -9.43 8.20
C LEU A 156 34.84 -10.09 7.50
N ALA A 157 36.04 -9.50 7.64
CA ALA A 157 37.26 -9.97 6.99
C ALA A 157 37.96 -11.12 7.74
N SER A 158 37.75 -11.27 9.05
CA SER A 158 38.56 -12.17 9.89
C SER A 158 38.32 -13.66 9.65
N ASN A 159 37.11 -14.04 9.18
CA ASN A 159 36.67 -15.44 9.11
C ASN A 159 36.57 -15.99 7.67
N GLY A 160 37.25 -15.33 6.71
CA GLY A 160 37.20 -15.68 5.28
C GLY A 160 35.82 -15.47 4.65
N ILE A 161 35.63 -15.91 3.40
CA ILE A 161 34.38 -15.69 2.63
C ILE A 161 33.17 -16.33 3.33
N LEU A 162 33.31 -17.55 3.86
CA LEU A 162 32.22 -18.25 4.53
C LEU A 162 31.81 -17.53 5.83
N GLY A 163 32.77 -17.02 6.59
CA GLY A 163 32.51 -16.21 7.77
C GLY A 163 31.87 -14.86 7.43
N ALA A 164 32.30 -14.22 6.34
CA ALA A 164 31.70 -13.01 5.84
C ALA A 164 30.22 -13.22 5.46
N ILE A 165 29.90 -14.30 4.74
CA ILE A 165 28.52 -14.66 4.40
C ILE A 165 27.71 -14.93 5.66
N ARG A 166 28.25 -15.69 6.63
CA ARG A 166 27.56 -15.95 7.91
C ARG A 166 27.27 -14.67 8.67
N TYR A 167 28.22 -13.73 8.70
CA TYR A 167 28.06 -12.43 9.36
C TYR A 167 27.04 -11.53 8.63
N LEU A 168 27.01 -11.55 7.30
CA LEU A 168 26.03 -10.80 6.51
C LEU A 168 24.62 -11.41 6.54
N THR A 169 24.51 -12.71 6.86
CA THR A 169 23.22 -13.45 6.88
C THR A 169 22.80 -13.87 8.29
N VAL A 170 23.35 -13.24 9.33
CA VAL A 170 23.02 -13.55 10.74
C VAL A 170 21.52 -13.44 10.98
N GLY A 171 20.88 -14.51 11.42
CA GLY A 171 19.42 -14.56 11.62
C GLY A 171 18.58 -14.49 10.34
N GLY A 172 19.20 -14.34 9.17
CA GLY A 172 18.54 -14.13 7.90
C GLY A 172 17.63 -15.30 7.51
N LEU A 173 18.09 -16.54 7.66
CA LEU A 173 17.29 -17.71 7.30
C LEU A 173 16.02 -17.81 8.17
N SER A 174 16.15 -17.69 9.49
CA SER A 174 15.01 -17.75 10.41
C SER A 174 14.00 -16.64 10.13
N GLU A 175 14.47 -15.42 9.82
CA GLU A 175 13.58 -14.33 9.45
C GLU A 175 12.89 -14.60 8.11
N VAL A 176 13.61 -15.00 7.06
CA VAL A 176 13.03 -15.28 5.74
C VAL A 176 11.98 -16.39 5.85
N VAL A 177 12.25 -17.46 6.59
CA VAL A 177 11.28 -18.53 6.85
C VAL A 177 10.06 -17.98 7.59
N SER A 178 10.27 -17.12 8.59
CA SER A 178 9.18 -16.49 9.35
C SER A 178 8.29 -15.61 8.46
N GLN A 179 8.89 -14.78 7.61
CA GLN A 179 8.19 -13.88 6.70
C GLN A 179 7.46 -14.65 5.60
N LEU A 180 8.07 -15.72 5.09
CA LEU A 180 7.44 -16.61 4.12
C LEU A 180 6.20 -17.28 4.73
N MET A 181 6.30 -17.78 5.97
CA MET A 181 5.15 -18.34 6.70
C MET A 181 4.03 -17.31 6.89
N LEU A 182 4.37 -16.08 7.26
CA LEU A 182 3.38 -15.00 7.42
C LEU A 182 2.72 -14.64 6.08
N THR A 183 3.50 -14.49 5.02
CA THR A 183 3.00 -14.14 3.68
C THR A 183 2.05 -15.22 3.14
N PHE A 184 2.44 -16.49 3.26
CA PHE A 184 1.55 -17.59 2.87
C PHE A 184 0.29 -17.63 3.71
N ALA A 185 0.42 -17.50 5.04
CA ALA A 185 -0.73 -17.52 5.92
C ALA A 185 -1.69 -16.38 5.58
N ASP A 186 -1.21 -15.15 5.40
CA ASP A 186 -2.05 -14.00 5.06
C ASP A 186 -2.76 -14.19 3.71
N TRP A 187 -2.06 -14.71 2.70
CA TRP A 187 -2.66 -15.03 1.40
C TRP A 187 -3.81 -16.04 1.54
N TYR A 188 -3.58 -17.17 2.22
CA TYR A 188 -4.61 -18.18 2.43
C TYR A 188 -5.78 -17.64 3.28
N LEU A 189 -5.48 -16.97 4.40
CA LEU A 189 -6.50 -16.39 5.27
C LEU A 189 -7.36 -15.36 4.51
N GLY A 190 -6.72 -14.50 3.72
CA GLY A 190 -7.38 -13.48 2.92
C GLY A 190 -8.36 -14.09 1.92
N GLU A 191 -7.95 -15.13 1.19
CA GLU A 191 -8.80 -15.82 0.22
C GLU A 191 -10.01 -16.48 0.91
N TYR A 192 -9.81 -17.18 2.03
CA TYR A 192 -10.91 -17.78 2.79
C TYR A 192 -11.89 -16.74 3.33
N VAL A 193 -11.38 -15.61 3.83
CA VAL A 193 -12.18 -14.51 4.35
C VAL A 193 -12.99 -13.84 3.24
N LEU A 194 -12.41 -13.68 2.06
CA LEU A 194 -13.10 -13.17 0.88
C LEU A 194 -14.25 -14.09 0.47
N GLU A 195 -13.99 -15.39 0.36
CA GLU A 195 -15.01 -16.39 0.02
C GLU A 195 -16.14 -16.47 1.05
N LEU A 196 -15.80 -16.43 2.34
CA LEU A 196 -16.78 -16.36 3.42
C LEU A 196 -17.61 -15.08 3.31
N SER A 197 -16.98 -13.93 3.10
CA SER A 197 -17.67 -12.64 2.97
C SER A 197 -18.64 -12.63 1.78
N LYS A 198 -18.22 -13.16 0.62
CA LYS A 198 -19.09 -13.34 -0.56
C LYS A 198 -20.29 -14.25 -0.25
N LYS A 199 -20.10 -15.32 0.52
CA LYS A 199 -21.20 -16.21 0.95
C LYS A 199 -22.15 -15.48 1.90
N VAL A 200 -21.62 -14.70 2.84
CA VAL A 200 -22.40 -13.90 3.79
C VAL A 200 -23.28 -12.86 3.09
N ILE A 201 -22.75 -12.18 2.07
CA ILE A 201 -23.49 -11.19 1.29
C ILE A 201 -24.65 -11.85 0.51
N ARG A 202 -24.41 -13.05 -0.04
CA ARG A 202 -25.40 -13.82 -0.81
C ARG A 202 -26.51 -14.45 0.04
N LEU A 203 -26.33 -14.59 1.36
CA LEU A 203 -27.35 -15.15 2.25
C LEU A 203 -28.64 -14.32 2.20
N LYS A 204 -29.80 -14.93 1.99
CA LYS A 204 -31.11 -14.28 2.14
C LYS A 204 -31.43 -14.04 3.62
N ALA A 205 -30.79 -13.04 4.22
CA ALA A 205 -30.96 -12.64 5.62
C ALA A 205 -31.18 -11.12 5.72
N SER A 206 -31.75 -10.66 6.84
CA SER A 206 -31.90 -9.23 7.14
C SER A 206 -30.54 -8.52 7.12
N THR A 207 -30.49 -7.27 6.66
CA THR A 207 -29.27 -6.44 6.59
C THR A 207 -28.48 -6.42 7.91
N ARG A 208 -29.17 -6.30 9.06
CA ARG A 208 -28.55 -6.31 10.39
C ARG A 208 -27.82 -7.62 10.71
N LYS A 209 -28.39 -8.77 10.34
CA LYS A 209 -27.77 -10.09 10.51
C LYS A 209 -26.55 -10.26 9.59
N ARG A 210 -26.62 -9.81 8.33
CA ARG A 210 -25.49 -9.84 7.40
C ARG A 210 -24.32 -9.00 7.92
N PHE A 211 -24.60 -7.78 8.41
CA PHE A 211 -23.58 -6.90 8.96
C PHE A 211 -22.92 -7.48 10.22
N MET A 212 -23.71 -8.07 11.13
CA MET A 212 -23.16 -8.76 12.29
C MET A 212 -22.26 -9.94 11.87
N LEU A 213 -22.69 -10.73 10.89
CA LEU A 213 -21.91 -11.87 10.41
C LEU A 213 -20.60 -11.44 9.72
N LEU A 214 -20.61 -10.36 8.94
CA LEU A 214 -19.41 -9.75 8.36
C LEU A 214 -18.45 -9.25 9.45
N ARG A 215 -18.96 -8.63 10.52
CA ARG A 215 -18.15 -8.26 11.68
C ARG A 215 -17.51 -9.48 12.33
N CYS A 216 -18.25 -10.57 12.53
CA CYS A 216 -17.70 -11.81 13.06
C CYS A 216 -16.59 -12.41 12.18
N VAL A 217 -16.78 -12.40 10.84
CA VAL A 217 -15.74 -12.85 9.90
C VAL A 217 -14.47 -11.99 10.04
N ASN A 218 -14.62 -10.67 10.11
CA ASN A 218 -13.47 -9.75 10.26
C ASN A 218 -12.74 -9.94 11.61
N TYR A 219 -13.48 -10.07 12.72
CA TYR A 219 -12.86 -10.36 14.01
C TYR A 219 -12.19 -11.74 14.04
N GLY A 220 -12.79 -12.74 13.38
CA GLY A 220 -12.20 -14.06 13.19
C GLY A 220 -10.88 -13.99 12.44
N TYR A 221 -10.84 -13.27 11.32
CA TYR A 221 -9.61 -13.02 10.55
C TYR A 221 -8.53 -12.38 11.41
N LYS A 222 -8.84 -11.28 12.10
CA LYS A 222 -7.87 -10.57 12.95
C LYS A 222 -7.33 -11.46 14.08
N THR A 223 -8.19 -12.27 14.67
CA THR A 223 -7.81 -13.20 15.75
C THR A 223 -6.90 -14.30 15.21
N LEU A 224 -7.26 -14.90 14.08
CA LEU A 224 -6.46 -15.95 13.45
C LEU A 224 -5.11 -15.38 12.97
N ASN A 225 -5.10 -14.19 12.38
CA ASN A 225 -3.87 -13.51 11.99
C ASN A 225 -2.95 -13.27 13.19
N ALA A 226 -3.50 -12.77 14.32
CA ALA A 226 -2.72 -12.60 15.55
C ALA A 226 -2.15 -13.92 16.09
N LEU A 227 -2.90 -15.03 15.99
CA LEU A 227 -2.42 -16.36 16.38
C LEU A 227 -1.29 -16.87 15.48
N VAL A 228 -1.38 -16.62 14.17
CA VAL A 228 -0.30 -16.94 13.21
C VAL A 228 0.95 -16.13 13.52
N HIS A 229 0.82 -14.82 13.75
CA HIS A 229 1.95 -14.00 14.17
C HIS A 229 2.59 -14.57 15.46
N LEU A 230 1.78 -14.95 16.45
CA LEU A 230 2.29 -15.52 17.69
C LEU A 230 3.01 -16.87 17.49
N SER A 231 2.56 -17.72 16.56
CA SER A 231 3.23 -19.00 16.28
C SER A 231 4.59 -18.80 15.60
N VAL A 232 4.70 -17.77 14.76
CA VAL A 232 5.94 -17.40 14.05
C VAL A 232 6.94 -16.67 14.95
N TYR A 233 6.48 -16.11 16.09
CA TYR A 233 7.33 -15.39 17.04
C TYR A 233 8.57 -16.16 17.49
N SER A 234 8.50 -17.49 17.62
CA SER A 234 9.67 -18.30 17.98
C SER A 234 10.83 -18.20 16.98
N LEU A 235 10.52 -18.10 15.68
CA LEU A 235 11.52 -17.93 14.63
C LEU A 235 12.04 -16.49 14.59
N SER A 236 11.15 -15.50 14.73
CA SER A 236 11.53 -14.09 14.71
C SER A 236 12.37 -13.69 15.93
N SER A 237 12.04 -14.22 17.13
CA SER A 237 12.82 -14.00 18.35
C SER A 237 14.22 -14.64 18.26
N PHE A 238 14.32 -15.86 17.70
CA PHE A 238 15.62 -16.49 17.43
C PHE A 238 16.47 -15.64 16.48
N SER A 239 15.87 -15.17 15.37
CA SER A 239 16.54 -14.26 14.44
C SER A 239 17.02 -12.99 15.12
N CYS A 240 16.18 -12.36 15.95
CA CYS A 240 16.54 -11.15 16.67
C CYS A 240 17.70 -11.40 17.64
N LEU A 241 17.69 -12.50 18.39
CA LEU A 241 18.77 -12.85 19.32
C LEU A 241 20.10 -13.11 18.60
N GLN A 242 20.06 -13.70 17.40
CA GLN A 242 21.24 -13.84 16.54
C GLN A 242 21.73 -12.50 16.03
N GLN A 243 20.85 -11.62 15.52
CA GLN A 243 21.22 -10.29 15.01
C GLN A 243 21.84 -9.41 16.11
N ILE A 244 21.33 -9.53 17.33
CA ILE A 244 21.88 -8.90 18.54
C ILE A 244 23.25 -9.51 18.90
N GLY A 245 23.50 -10.77 18.52
CA GLY A 245 24.75 -11.48 18.77
C GLY A 245 24.81 -12.17 20.14
N LEU A 246 23.66 -12.48 20.73
CA LEU A 246 23.53 -13.30 21.95
C LEU A 246 23.55 -14.81 21.62
N VAL A 247 23.05 -15.16 20.45
CA VAL A 247 23.07 -16.53 19.91
C VAL A 247 24.09 -16.59 18.79
N SER A 248 24.82 -17.70 18.70
CA SER A 248 25.81 -17.92 17.65
C SER A 248 25.18 -17.87 16.25
N SER A 249 25.95 -17.37 15.28
CA SER A 249 25.59 -17.36 13.86
C SER A 249 25.84 -18.71 13.15
N THR A 250 26.31 -19.73 13.87
CA THR A 250 26.56 -21.08 13.35
C THR A 250 25.26 -21.86 13.14
N SER A 251 24.29 -21.68 14.03
CA SER A 251 22.98 -22.35 13.97
C SER A 251 22.03 -21.59 13.06
N PHE A 252 21.56 -22.19 11.97
CA PHE A 252 20.66 -21.49 11.04
C PHE A 252 19.20 -21.43 11.50
N LEU A 253 18.78 -22.39 12.33
CA LEU A 253 17.40 -22.53 12.82
C LEU A 253 17.38 -22.80 14.33
N PRO A 254 16.29 -22.42 15.02
CA PRO A 254 16.12 -22.73 16.43
C PRO A 254 16.01 -24.25 16.67
N PRO A 255 16.36 -24.74 17.87
CA PRO A 255 16.13 -26.12 18.24
C PRO A 255 14.62 -26.45 18.24
N ARG A 256 14.28 -27.72 18.03
CA ARG A 256 12.86 -28.15 17.91
C ARG A 256 12.03 -27.83 19.16
N SER A 257 12.67 -27.81 20.32
CA SER A 257 12.08 -27.45 21.61
C SER A 257 11.55 -26.00 21.64
N TRP A 258 12.20 -25.07 20.94
CA TRP A 258 11.79 -23.67 20.86
C TRP A 258 10.49 -23.44 20.08
N LEU A 259 10.23 -24.29 19.09
CA LEU A 259 9.04 -24.20 18.24
C LEU A 259 7.76 -24.66 18.94
N ILE A 260 7.88 -25.41 20.04
CA ILE A 260 6.74 -25.94 20.78
C ILE A 260 6.34 -24.94 21.86
N PRO A 261 5.16 -24.28 21.79
CA PRO A 261 4.78 -23.18 22.69
C PRO A 261 4.69 -23.60 24.16
N TRP A 262 4.49 -24.88 24.44
CA TRP A 262 4.33 -25.43 25.79
C TRP A 262 5.67 -25.82 26.45
N ASN A 263 6.77 -25.84 25.71
CA ASN A 263 8.07 -26.21 26.24
C ASN A 263 8.66 -25.05 27.09
N PRO A 264 9.24 -25.31 28.29
CA PRO A 264 9.94 -24.29 29.08
C PRO A 264 11.03 -23.52 28.32
N GLU A 265 11.65 -24.12 27.31
CA GLU A 265 12.68 -23.47 26.48
C GLU A 265 12.08 -22.46 25.48
N SER A 266 10.77 -22.56 25.19
CA SER A 266 10.13 -21.76 24.16
C SER A 266 10.05 -20.28 24.54
N PRO A 267 10.38 -19.36 23.60
CA PRO A 267 10.23 -17.92 23.79
C PRO A 267 8.80 -17.51 24.13
N LEU A 268 7.79 -18.29 23.73
CA LEU A 268 6.41 -18.02 24.12
C LEU A 268 6.16 -18.23 25.61
N ARG A 269 6.93 -19.07 26.31
CA ARG A 269 6.78 -19.21 27.77
C ARG A 269 7.50 -18.12 28.52
N TRP A 270 8.80 -17.94 28.27
CA TRP A 270 9.59 -16.99 29.04
C TRP A 270 9.36 -15.52 28.60
N ALA A 271 8.99 -15.27 27.35
CA ALA A 271 8.76 -13.91 26.83
C ALA A 271 7.29 -13.46 26.82
N LEU A 272 6.32 -14.32 27.18
CA LEU A 272 4.90 -13.94 27.28
C LEU A 272 4.30 -14.36 28.63
N LEU A 273 4.45 -15.63 29.02
CA LEU A 273 3.73 -16.21 30.17
C LEU A 273 4.44 -15.98 31.51
N ASN A 274 5.77 -16.03 31.53
CA ASN A 274 6.61 -15.91 32.72
C ASN A 274 7.30 -14.54 32.83
N ALA A 275 6.81 -13.53 32.12
CA ALA A 275 7.32 -12.17 32.28
C ALA A 275 7.00 -11.71 33.71
N ASP A 276 8.01 -11.74 34.58
CA ASP A 276 7.84 -11.39 35.99
C ASP A 276 7.30 -9.96 36.10
N PRO A 277 6.18 -9.75 36.82
CA PRO A 277 5.67 -8.41 37.07
C PRO A 277 6.63 -7.73 38.05
N SER A 278 7.64 -7.05 37.53
CA SER A 278 8.48 -6.15 38.33
C SER A 278 7.62 -4.98 38.84
N GLY A 279 6.90 -5.22 39.95
CA GLY A 279 6.19 -4.22 40.75
C GLY A 279 4.82 -3.73 40.25
N GLY A 280 4.09 -4.49 39.42
CA GLY A 280 2.80 -4.04 38.87
C GLY A 280 1.74 -5.13 38.65
N SER A 281 0.56 -4.74 38.18
CA SER A 281 -0.51 -5.68 37.82
C SER A 281 -0.04 -6.62 36.70
N ARG A 282 -0.41 -7.90 36.79
CA ARG A 282 -0.10 -8.96 35.80
C ARG A 282 -0.39 -8.54 34.35
N MET A 283 -1.40 -7.68 34.16
CA MET A 283 -1.78 -7.11 32.87
C MET A 283 -0.73 -6.17 32.28
N LYS A 284 -0.04 -5.36 33.11
CA LYS A 284 1.08 -4.52 32.65
C LYS A 284 2.29 -5.36 32.24
N GLY A 285 2.58 -6.44 32.99
CA GLY A 285 3.64 -7.39 32.64
C GLY A 285 3.38 -8.10 31.31
N LEU A 286 2.13 -8.50 31.05
CA LEU A 286 1.72 -9.09 29.77
C LEU A 286 1.83 -8.09 28.62
N LEU A 287 1.38 -6.84 28.79
CA LEU A 287 1.45 -5.81 27.74
C LEU A 287 2.88 -5.38 27.40
N LEU A 288 3.78 -5.40 28.38
CA LEU A 288 5.20 -5.07 28.20
C LEU A 288 6.07 -6.30 27.89
N SER A 289 5.46 -7.47 27.75
CA SER A 289 6.17 -8.69 27.42
C SER A 289 6.73 -8.59 25.98
N PRO A 290 7.94 -9.10 25.70
CA PRO A 290 8.53 -8.98 24.36
C PRO A 290 7.64 -9.54 23.26
N ALA A 291 6.94 -10.66 23.51
CA ALA A 291 6.02 -11.27 22.55
C ALA A 291 4.79 -10.39 22.28
N ALA A 292 4.23 -9.75 23.31
CA ALA A 292 3.11 -8.83 23.13
C ALA A 292 3.54 -7.57 22.39
N LEU A 293 4.70 -7.00 22.72
CA LEU A 293 5.25 -5.84 22.02
C LEU A 293 5.47 -6.13 20.53
N TRP A 294 6.11 -7.27 20.22
CA TRP A 294 6.29 -7.70 18.83
C TRP A 294 4.94 -7.91 18.13
N LEU A 295 3.98 -8.59 18.77
CA LEU A 295 2.66 -8.80 18.19
C LEU A 295 1.94 -7.47 17.92
N THR A 296 2.02 -6.50 18.84
CA THR A 296 1.40 -5.18 18.64
C THR A 296 2.04 -4.43 17.48
N MET A 297 3.37 -4.47 17.35
CA MET A 297 4.08 -3.87 16.23
C MET A 297 3.71 -4.55 14.90
N SER A 298 3.71 -5.88 14.86
CA SER A 298 3.37 -6.67 13.67
C SER A 298 1.92 -6.46 13.20
N LEU A 299 0.95 -6.49 14.11
CA LEU A 299 -0.46 -6.24 13.79
C LEU A 299 -0.69 -4.82 13.28
N LEU A 300 0.07 -3.87 13.82
CA LEU A 300 -0.04 -2.49 13.41
C LEU A 300 0.60 -2.24 12.04
N GLN A 301 1.73 -2.89 11.76
CA GLN A 301 2.33 -2.89 10.43
C GLN A 301 1.39 -3.53 9.41
N HIS A 302 0.75 -4.65 9.77
CA HIS A 302 -0.24 -5.32 8.93
C HIS A 302 -1.45 -4.42 8.63
N SER A 303 -1.95 -3.70 9.63
CA SER A 303 -3.03 -2.72 9.43
C SER A 303 -2.62 -1.55 8.52
N ALA A 304 -1.34 -1.19 8.49
CA ALA A 304 -0.83 -0.17 7.59
C ALA A 304 -0.67 -0.69 6.16
N ALA A 305 -0.12 -1.90 5.98
CA ALA A 305 0.11 -2.52 4.66
C ALA A 305 -1.19 -2.96 3.95
N SER A 306 -2.15 -3.52 4.70
CA SER A 306 -3.46 -3.93 4.16
C SER A 306 -4.32 -2.75 3.66
N ALA A 307 -3.98 -1.51 4.03
CA ALA A 307 -4.62 -0.32 3.48
C ALA A 307 -4.25 -0.06 2.00
N TYR A 308 -3.19 -0.69 1.47
CA TYR A 308 -2.64 -0.38 0.15
C TYR A 308 -2.69 -1.54 -0.86
N GLY A 309 -2.82 -2.81 -0.44
CA GLY A 309 -2.54 -3.94 -1.35
C GLY A 309 -3.60 -5.03 -1.50
N HIS A 310 -4.35 -5.39 -0.46
CA HIS A 310 -5.23 -6.58 -0.54
C HIS A 310 -6.55 -6.36 0.18
N VAL A 311 -7.61 -6.28 -0.62
CA VAL A 311 -9.04 -6.33 -0.26
C VAL A 311 -9.38 -5.58 1.03
N PRO A 312 -9.57 -4.24 0.97
CA PRO A 312 -10.28 -3.58 2.04
C PRO A 312 -11.73 -4.11 2.02
N LEU A 313 -12.04 -5.01 2.96
CA LEU A 313 -13.42 -5.37 3.31
C LEU A 313 -14.30 -4.14 3.57
N PHE A 314 -13.68 -2.98 3.83
CA PHE A 314 -14.33 -1.68 3.99
C PHE A 314 -14.84 -1.04 2.68
N GLU A 315 -14.36 -1.44 1.49
CA GLU A 315 -14.94 -0.95 0.22
C GLU A 315 -16.32 -1.58 -0.07
N TYR A 316 -16.69 -2.69 0.56
CA TYR A 316 -18.03 -3.24 0.43
C TYR A 316 -19.10 -2.43 1.16
N SER A 317 -18.73 -1.51 2.06
CA SER A 317 -19.65 -0.52 2.65
C SER A 317 -20.20 0.41 1.58
N CYS A 318 -19.40 0.70 0.54
CA CYS A 318 -19.74 1.59 -0.56
C CYS A 318 -20.72 0.93 -1.55
N ILE A 319 -20.65 -0.40 -1.68
CA ILE A 319 -21.46 -1.19 -2.63
C ILE A 319 -22.86 -1.49 -2.07
N LEU A 320 -23.06 -1.43 -0.75
CA LEU A 320 -24.34 -1.65 -0.08
C LEU A 320 -25.04 -0.35 0.36
N GLY A 321 -24.56 0.81 -0.10
CA GLY A 321 -25.26 2.08 0.10
C GLY A 321 -26.69 2.00 -0.48
N PRO A 322 -27.72 2.50 0.22
CA PRO A 322 -29.08 2.47 -0.31
C PRO A 322 -29.12 3.21 -1.65
N HIS A 323 -29.54 2.52 -2.71
CA HIS A 323 -29.68 3.07 -4.07
C HIS A 323 -30.66 4.27 -4.19
N ASN A 324 -31.28 4.70 -3.09
CA ASN A 324 -32.14 5.87 -3.02
C ASN A 324 -31.66 6.81 -1.90
N ALA A 325 -30.52 7.47 -2.10
CA ALA A 325 -30.10 8.56 -1.22
C ALA A 325 -30.83 9.86 -1.61
N VAL A 326 -32.11 9.96 -1.25
CA VAL A 326 -32.66 11.26 -0.88
C VAL A 326 -31.96 11.65 0.41
N SER A 327 -31.01 12.56 0.30
CA SER A 327 -30.44 13.40 1.38
C SER A 327 -30.77 12.96 2.80
N LEU A 328 -30.08 11.92 3.28
CA LEU A 328 -29.91 11.69 4.71
C LEU A 328 -28.58 12.32 5.13
N PRO A 329 -28.55 13.06 6.26
CA PRO A 329 -27.33 13.69 6.72
C PRO A 329 -26.31 12.58 6.98
N GLN A 330 -25.12 12.79 6.40
CA GLN A 330 -23.94 11.97 6.52
C GLN A 330 -23.68 11.70 8.02
N ALA A 331 -24.17 10.56 8.50
CA ALA A 331 -24.02 10.17 9.89
C ALA A 331 -22.53 10.02 10.19
N SER A 332 -22.10 10.71 11.24
CA SER A 332 -20.75 10.78 11.79
C SER A 332 -20.27 9.45 12.39
N ASP A 333 -20.41 8.33 11.69
CA ASP A 333 -19.98 7.00 12.14
C ASP A 333 -18.46 6.78 11.99
N ALA A 334 -17.70 7.82 11.66
CA ALA A 334 -16.24 7.85 11.81
C ALA A 334 -15.80 7.85 13.30
N ASP A 335 -16.75 7.84 14.25
CA ASP A 335 -16.47 7.89 15.69
C ASP A 335 -16.10 6.53 16.32
N ASP A 336 -16.47 5.40 15.71
CA ASP A 336 -16.19 4.07 16.30
C ASP A 336 -14.81 3.50 15.93
N THR A 337 -14.07 4.13 15.01
CA THR A 337 -12.70 3.76 14.67
C THR A 337 -11.64 4.53 15.47
N LYS A 338 -12.07 5.46 16.33
CA LYS A 338 -11.19 6.37 17.09
C LYS A 338 -10.20 5.66 18.01
N LEU A 339 -10.52 4.45 18.50
CA LEU A 339 -9.66 3.70 19.43
C LEU A 339 -8.72 2.70 18.74
N LEU A 340 -9.05 2.25 17.53
CA LEU A 340 -8.40 1.09 16.89
C LEU A 340 -7.29 1.46 15.91
N THR A 341 -7.13 2.74 15.56
CA THR A 341 -6.05 3.18 14.65
C THR A 341 -5.43 4.52 15.08
N PRO A 342 -4.81 4.63 16.27
CA PRO A 342 -4.10 5.87 16.65
C PRO A 342 -3.04 6.30 15.61
N PHE A 343 -2.51 5.33 14.86
CA PHE A 343 -1.51 5.54 13.81
C PHE A 343 -2.08 6.10 12.50
N SER A 344 -3.35 5.83 12.17
CA SER A 344 -3.98 6.46 11.00
C SER A 344 -4.17 7.95 11.22
N ARG A 345 -4.49 8.36 12.45
CA ARG A 345 -4.59 9.78 12.85
C ARG A 345 -3.24 10.48 12.82
N PHE A 346 -2.21 9.85 13.40
CA PHE A 346 -0.86 10.41 13.37
C PHE A 346 -0.33 10.53 11.94
N ARG A 347 -0.53 9.51 11.10
CA ARG A 347 -0.24 9.55 9.67
C ARG A 347 -0.99 10.68 8.97
N ASN A 348 -2.31 10.75 9.14
CA ASN A 348 -3.13 11.78 8.50
C ASN A 348 -2.74 13.19 8.98
N TRP A 349 -2.36 13.34 10.25
CA TRP A 349 -1.85 14.58 10.81
C TRP A 349 -0.49 14.96 10.20
N ILE A 350 0.44 14.01 10.03
CA ILE A 350 1.71 14.23 9.32
C ILE A 350 1.45 14.64 7.88
N LEU A 351 0.60 13.89 7.16
CA LEU A 351 0.27 14.18 5.76
C LEU A 351 -0.38 15.56 5.61
N GLN A 352 -1.28 15.94 6.52
CA GLN A 352 -1.85 17.29 6.57
C GLN A 352 -0.80 18.36 6.88
N SER A 353 0.10 18.09 7.82
CA SER A 353 1.16 19.01 8.22
C SER A 353 2.23 19.20 7.14
N LEU A 354 2.43 18.19 6.29
CA LEU A 354 3.31 18.22 5.13
C LEU A 354 2.59 18.71 3.84
N GLU A 355 1.32 19.12 3.93
CA GLU A 355 0.47 19.49 2.79
C GLU A 355 0.30 18.36 1.74
N TRP A 356 0.57 17.11 2.13
CA TRP A 356 0.44 15.89 1.31
C TRP A 356 -0.86 15.14 1.57
N ALA A 357 -1.81 15.77 2.28
CA ALA A 357 -3.14 15.22 2.42
C ALA A 357 -3.78 15.12 1.02
N PRO A 358 -4.57 14.05 0.75
CA PRO A 358 -5.45 14.07 -0.41
C PRO A 358 -6.26 15.36 -0.33
N VAL A 359 -6.15 16.19 -1.37
CA VAL A 359 -6.95 17.41 -1.52
C VAL A 359 -8.38 17.01 -1.15
N PRO A 360 -8.98 17.60 -0.10
CA PRO A 360 -10.35 17.26 0.26
C PRO A 360 -11.14 17.42 -1.02
N ALA A 361 -11.77 16.32 -1.47
CA ALA A 361 -12.50 16.26 -2.73
C ALA A 361 -13.21 17.58 -2.90
N ILE A 362 -12.76 18.37 -3.89
CA ILE A 362 -13.19 19.74 -4.08
C ILE A 362 -14.69 19.70 -3.95
N GLN A 363 -15.20 20.31 -2.87
CA GLN A 363 -16.60 20.31 -2.57
C GLN A 363 -17.28 20.85 -3.83
N GLU A 364 -18.10 20.03 -4.50
CA GLU A 364 -18.68 20.31 -5.83
C GLU A 364 -19.33 21.70 -5.95
N LYS A 365 -19.63 22.34 -4.81
CA LYS A 365 -20.03 23.75 -4.71
C LYS A 365 -19.07 24.73 -5.38
N GLY A 366 -17.75 24.55 -5.29
CA GLY A 366 -16.78 25.49 -5.88
C GLY A 366 -16.70 25.41 -7.41
N VAL A 367 -17.02 24.24 -8.00
CA VAL A 367 -17.01 24.04 -9.46
C VAL A 367 -18.30 24.58 -10.09
N GLN A 368 -19.41 24.62 -9.34
CA GLN A 368 -20.65 25.26 -9.80
C GLN A 368 -20.55 26.79 -9.83
N ASP A 369 -19.86 27.41 -8.87
CA ASP A 369 -19.69 28.87 -8.86
C ASP A 369 -18.69 29.35 -9.94
N LEU A 370 -17.69 28.55 -10.30
CA LEU A 370 -16.73 28.86 -11.37
C LEU A 370 -17.28 28.69 -12.79
N MET A 371 -18.37 27.94 -12.98
CA MET A 371 -19.04 27.79 -14.28
C MET A 371 -20.17 28.80 -14.52
N SER A 372 -20.47 29.66 -13.53
CA SER A 372 -21.45 30.74 -13.67
C SER A 372 -20.88 32.02 -14.28
N ASP A 373 -19.55 32.16 -14.37
CA ASP A 373 -18.91 33.32 -14.99
C ASP A 373 -18.62 33.03 -16.47
N GLY A 374 -19.23 33.86 -17.31
CA GLY A 374 -19.55 33.53 -18.69
C GLY A 374 -18.37 33.51 -19.67
N GLU A 375 -18.61 32.74 -20.75
CA GLU A 375 -18.18 32.86 -22.16
C GLU A 375 -16.73 33.24 -22.56
N TYR A 376 -15.88 33.76 -21.68
CA TYR A 376 -14.52 34.21 -22.00
C TYR A 376 -13.41 33.17 -21.70
N GLY A 377 -13.74 32.04 -21.08
CA GLY A 377 -12.77 30.95 -20.81
C GLY A 377 -12.52 29.98 -21.98
N ARG A 378 -13.37 30.04 -23.02
CA ARG A 378 -13.51 28.98 -24.04
C ARG A 378 -12.30 28.79 -24.94
N GLU A 379 -11.47 29.82 -25.14
CA GLU A 379 -10.24 29.75 -25.95
C GLU A 379 -9.00 29.30 -25.15
N ARG A 380 -9.01 29.43 -23.82
CA ARG A 380 -7.86 29.03 -23.00
C ARG A 380 -7.89 27.54 -22.67
N GLU A 381 -9.07 26.98 -22.39
CA GLU A 381 -9.24 25.54 -22.17
C GLU A 381 -9.03 24.71 -23.44
N THR A 382 -9.40 25.23 -24.61
CA THR A 382 -9.19 24.52 -25.89
C THR A 382 -7.72 24.47 -26.28
N ARG A 383 -6.91 25.51 -25.97
CA ARG A 383 -5.44 25.45 -26.12
C ARG A 383 -4.75 24.55 -25.10
N GLN A 384 -5.27 24.42 -23.88
CA GLN A 384 -4.74 23.48 -22.88
C GLN A 384 -5.12 22.02 -23.16
N ARG A 385 -6.24 21.76 -23.84
CA ARG A 385 -6.63 20.43 -24.33
C ARG A 385 -5.80 19.92 -25.51
N GLN A 386 -5.10 20.80 -26.23
CA GLN A 386 -4.27 20.46 -27.39
C GLN A 386 -2.95 19.74 -27.04
N THR A 387 -2.63 19.60 -25.76
CA THR A 387 -1.41 18.91 -25.29
C THR A 387 -1.74 17.88 -24.20
N ALA A 388 -2.88 17.21 -24.27
CA ALA A 388 -3.14 16.06 -23.41
C ALA A 388 -2.27 14.88 -23.87
N THR A 389 -0.99 14.91 -23.52
CA THR A 389 -0.08 13.78 -23.64
C THR A 389 -0.71 12.58 -22.94
N ARG A 390 -0.95 11.51 -23.70
CA ARG A 390 -1.46 10.25 -23.17
C ARG A 390 -0.42 9.69 -22.20
N TYR A 391 -0.70 9.79 -20.90
CA TYR A 391 0.16 9.19 -19.89
C TYR A 391 -0.07 7.67 -19.89
N ARG A 392 0.94 6.93 -20.30
CA ARG A 392 0.96 5.47 -20.25
C ARG A 392 1.18 5.03 -18.81
N VAL A 393 0.14 4.53 -18.16
CA VAL A 393 0.20 4.02 -16.79
C VAL A 393 0.34 2.49 -16.84
N THR A 394 1.56 2.03 -16.61
CA THR A 394 1.96 0.62 -16.45
C THR A 394 2.74 0.44 -15.16
N GLU A 395 2.94 -0.82 -14.76
CA GLU A 395 3.75 -1.13 -13.57
C GLU A 395 5.16 -0.52 -13.71
N LEU A 396 5.79 -0.65 -14.88
CA LEU A 396 7.11 -0.06 -15.14
C LEU A 396 7.14 1.47 -14.95
N SER A 397 6.09 2.18 -15.37
CA SER A 397 5.99 3.64 -15.26
C SER A 397 5.72 4.12 -13.83
N THR A 398 4.97 3.33 -13.05
CA THR A 398 4.57 3.66 -11.66
C THR A 398 5.54 3.12 -10.62
N LEU A 399 6.41 2.19 -11.01
CA LEU A 399 7.36 1.52 -10.13
C LEU A 399 8.26 2.50 -9.35
N PRO A 400 8.89 3.52 -9.97
CA PRO A 400 9.77 4.41 -9.20
C PRO A 400 9.02 5.22 -8.14
N SER A 401 7.81 5.70 -8.44
CA SER A 401 6.98 6.40 -7.46
C SER A 401 6.54 5.46 -6.34
N ASN A 402 6.15 4.23 -6.68
CA ASN A 402 5.71 3.24 -5.70
C ASN A 402 6.86 2.84 -4.75
N LEU A 403 8.04 2.54 -5.30
CA LEU A 403 9.23 2.22 -4.49
C LEU A 403 9.66 3.38 -3.59
N LEU A 404 9.61 4.63 -4.09
CA LEU A 404 9.93 5.80 -3.27
C LEU A 404 8.94 5.96 -2.11
N ALA A 405 7.65 5.83 -2.39
CA ALA A 405 6.60 5.89 -1.38
C ALA A 405 6.81 4.80 -0.32
N LEU A 406 7.08 3.56 -0.73
CA LEU A 406 7.38 2.45 0.18
C LEU A 406 8.61 2.71 1.05
N ASN A 407 9.68 3.27 0.48
CA ASN A 407 10.89 3.62 1.23
C ASN A 407 10.61 4.70 2.29
N LEU A 408 9.83 5.73 1.94
CA LEU A 408 9.44 6.79 2.88
C LEU A 408 8.53 6.27 3.98
N ASP A 409 7.54 5.45 3.63
CA ASP A 409 6.64 4.82 4.58
C ASP A 409 7.41 3.94 5.57
N TYR A 410 8.35 3.13 5.07
CA TYR A 410 9.20 2.29 5.90
C TYR A 410 10.11 3.13 6.83
N LEU A 411 10.70 4.23 6.34
CA LEU A 411 11.51 5.12 7.17
C LEU A 411 10.67 5.75 8.29
N ILE A 412 9.50 6.31 7.97
CA ILE A 412 8.60 6.94 8.94
C ILE A 412 8.15 5.90 9.97
N TRP A 413 7.78 4.70 9.50
CA TRP A 413 7.41 3.58 10.36
C TRP A 413 8.55 3.18 11.31
N ALA A 414 9.78 3.06 10.81
CA ALA A 414 10.95 2.71 11.61
C ALA A 414 11.23 3.77 12.70
N ILE A 415 11.11 5.06 12.36
CA ILE A 415 11.27 6.16 13.32
C ILE A 415 10.17 6.12 14.39
N LEU A 416 8.92 5.92 13.98
CA LEU A 416 7.77 5.91 14.88
C LEU A 416 7.79 4.71 15.83
N MET A 417 8.18 3.54 15.32
CA MET A 417 8.27 2.30 16.09
C MET A 417 9.56 2.17 16.91
N LEU A 418 10.54 3.03 16.68
CA LEU A 418 11.84 2.97 17.33
C LEU A 418 11.77 2.80 18.86
N PRO A 419 10.91 3.54 19.60
CA PRO A 419 10.80 3.37 21.06
C PRO A 419 10.30 1.97 21.44
N LEU A 420 9.24 1.50 20.77
CA LEU A 420 8.66 0.17 21.00
C LEU A 420 9.66 -0.94 20.68
N ASP A 421 10.34 -0.82 19.53
CA ASP A 421 11.39 -1.75 19.10
C ASP A 421 12.54 -1.80 20.11
N THR A 422 12.99 -0.65 20.62
CA THR A 422 14.05 -0.63 21.64
C THR A 422 13.64 -1.27 22.96
N VAL A 423 12.37 -1.13 23.37
CA VAL A 423 11.85 -1.79 24.59
C VAL A 423 11.73 -3.29 24.34
N HIS A 424 11.20 -3.70 23.19
CA HIS A 424 11.11 -5.10 22.78
C HIS A 424 12.49 -5.78 22.80
N LEU A 425 13.47 -5.24 22.08
CA LEU A 425 14.80 -5.85 21.97
C LEU A 425 15.52 -5.94 23.32
N ARG A 426 15.37 -4.92 24.18
CA ARG A 426 15.99 -4.92 25.51
C ARG A 426 15.33 -5.90 26.46
N THR A 427 14.00 -5.95 26.47
CA THR A 427 13.26 -6.91 27.31
C THR A 427 13.50 -8.34 26.85
N LEU A 428 13.58 -8.57 25.54
CA LEU A 428 13.96 -9.86 24.95
C LEU A 428 15.36 -10.28 25.42
N ALA A 429 16.36 -9.40 25.26
CA ALA A 429 17.73 -9.66 25.67
C ALA A 429 17.84 -9.91 27.18
N SER A 430 17.18 -9.10 28.01
CA SER A 430 17.24 -9.27 29.47
C SER A 430 16.62 -10.59 29.92
N LEU A 431 15.46 -10.96 29.35
CA LEU A 431 14.77 -12.20 29.72
C LEU A 431 15.51 -13.44 29.23
N PHE A 432 16.12 -13.37 28.04
CA PHE A 432 16.97 -14.45 27.53
C PHE A 432 18.20 -14.66 28.42
N LEU A 433 18.85 -13.59 28.85
CA LEU A 433 20.03 -13.67 29.73
C LEU A 433 19.68 -14.14 31.16
N SER A 434 18.49 -13.79 31.67
CA SER A 434 18.05 -14.20 33.01
C SER A 434 17.47 -15.61 33.06
N SER A 435 17.08 -16.19 31.92
CA SER A 435 16.43 -17.50 31.85
C SER A 435 17.44 -18.60 31.52
N PRO A 436 17.83 -19.46 32.47
CA PRO A 436 18.78 -20.55 32.20
C PRO A 436 18.18 -21.58 31.24
N THR A 437 16.87 -21.84 31.31
CA THR A 437 16.19 -22.77 30.40
C THR A 437 16.09 -22.23 28.98
N ALA A 438 16.13 -20.91 28.77
CA ALA A 438 16.15 -20.36 27.43
C ALA A 438 17.48 -20.60 26.70
N ARG A 439 18.58 -20.83 27.45
CA ARG A 439 19.92 -21.02 26.89
C ARG A 439 20.29 -22.49 26.70
N ASP A 440 19.43 -23.41 27.12
CA ASP A 440 19.68 -24.84 26.97
C ASP A 440 19.73 -25.23 25.49
N GLY A 441 20.77 -25.98 25.10
CA GLY A 441 21.01 -26.37 23.71
C GLY A 441 21.39 -25.24 22.74
N ILE A 442 21.78 -24.05 23.23
CA ILE A 442 22.15 -22.90 22.39
C ILE A 442 23.60 -22.52 22.56
N GLU A 443 24.30 -22.32 21.45
CA GLU A 443 25.65 -21.76 21.43
C GLU A 443 25.62 -20.25 21.67
N ASP A 444 26.38 -19.79 22.67
CA ASP A 444 26.52 -18.38 22.99
C ASP A 444 27.19 -17.61 21.84
N GLY A 445 26.68 -16.41 21.56
CA GLY A 445 27.24 -15.48 20.58
C GLY A 445 28.42 -14.67 21.13
N VAL A 446 29.01 -13.84 20.27
CA VAL A 446 30.26 -13.09 20.53
C VAL A 446 30.03 -11.81 21.37
N SER A 447 28.78 -11.43 21.67
CA SER A 447 28.49 -10.10 22.23
C SER A 447 28.88 -9.98 23.71
N ALA A 448 29.80 -9.06 23.98
CA ALA A 448 30.22 -8.67 25.33
C ALA A 448 29.10 -7.89 26.05
N GLY A 449 29.03 -8.06 27.37
CA GLY A 449 27.89 -7.72 28.24
C GLY A 449 27.33 -6.29 28.17
N LEU A 450 26.16 -6.12 28.80
CA LEU A 450 25.42 -4.86 28.87
C LEU A 450 26.26 -3.74 29.52
N VAL A 451 26.45 -2.63 28.79
CA VAL A 451 27.14 -1.45 29.31
C VAL A 451 26.21 -0.67 30.26
N PRO A 452 26.67 -0.28 31.47
CA PRO A 452 25.85 0.49 32.41
C PRO A 452 25.47 1.89 31.89
N ARG A 453 24.26 2.33 32.26
CA ARG A 453 23.59 3.53 31.71
C ARG A 453 23.98 4.82 32.45
N SER A 454 24.71 5.71 31.79
CA SER A 454 24.79 7.14 32.16
C SER A 454 23.89 8.01 31.25
N ALA A 455 23.53 9.23 31.66
CA ALA A 455 22.76 10.14 30.80
C ALA A 455 23.51 10.47 29.48
N ALA A 456 24.84 10.64 29.56
CA ALA A 456 25.71 10.85 28.39
C ALA A 456 25.73 9.63 27.45
N THR A 457 25.62 8.40 27.99
CA THR A 457 25.52 7.20 27.14
C THR A 457 24.22 7.16 26.33
N ARG A 458 23.12 7.79 26.81
CA ARG A 458 21.83 7.79 26.11
C ARG A 458 21.84 8.66 24.86
N THR A 459 22.37 9.88 24.95
CA THR A 459 22.48 10.79 23.80
C THR A 459 23.42 10.23 22.73
N GLY A 460 24.55 9.65 23.14
CA GLY A 460 25.46 8.95 22.25
C GLY A 460 24.81 7.77 21.51
N MET A 461 23.97 6.98 22.19
CA MET A 461 23.22 5.89 21.54
C MET A 461 22.19 6.41 20.54
N VAL A 462 21.43 7.47 20.88
CA VAL A 462 20.43 8.06 19.96
C VAL A 462 21.09 8.52 18.67
N ASN A 463 22.24 9.20 18.75
CA ASN A 463 22.99 9.64 17.57
C ASN A 463 23.43 8.46 16.70
N LYS A 464 23.91 7.36 17.32
CA LYS A 464 24.32 6.16 16.58
C LYS A 464 23.14 5.46 15.90
N VAL A 465 22.00 5.37 16.57
CA VAL A 465 20.77 4.82 15.96
C VAL A 465 20.29 5.69 14.80
N GLY A 466 20.35 7.02 14.96
CA GLY A 466 20.05 7.97 13.88
C GLY A 466 20.98 7.80 12.67
N LEU A 467 22.28 7.61 12.90
CA LEU A 467 23.25 7.32 11.83
C LEU A 467 22.99 5.99 11.13
N CYS A 468 22.59 4.94 11.87
CA CYS A 468 22.16 3.67 11.25
C CYS A 468 20.93 3.87 10.35
N LEU A 469 19.91 4.61 10.80
CA LEU A 469 18.72 4.91 10.00
C LEU A 469 19.05 5.74 8.76
N ALA A 470 19.94 6.73 8.89
CA ALA A 470 20.40 7.53 7.75
C ALA A 470 21.14 6.67 6.72
N LEU A 471 21.99 5.73 7.18
CA LEU A 471 22.70 4.82 6.30
C LEU A 471 21.77 3.83 5.59
N GLU A 472 20.79 3.28 6.31
CA GLU A 472 19.73 2.42 5.77
C GLU A 472 18.94 3.15 4.67
N PHE A 473 18.45 4.35 4.96
CA PHE A 473 17.74 5.18 3.98
C PHE A 473 18.60 5.56 2.77
N THR A 474 19.90 5.79 2.98
CA THR A 474 20.84 6.07 1.88
C THR A 474 20.96 4.87 0.93
N LEU A 475 21.03 3.65 1.48
CA LEU A 475 21.05 2.43 0.67
C LEU A 475 19.71 2.19 -0.03
N ASP A 476 18.59 2.41 0.64
CA ASP A 476 17.25 2.32 0.05
C ASP A 476 17.12 3.31 -1.13
N THR A 477 17.62 4.53 -0.97
CA THR A 477 17.67 5.56 -2.03
C THR A 477 18.59 5.15 -3.17
N ALA A 478 19.71 4.49 -2.89
CA ALA A 478 20.61 3.97 -3.93
C ALA A 478 19.95 2.84 -4.74
N VAL A 479 19.27 1.90 -4.08
CA VAL A 479 18.50 0.83 -4.74
C VAL A 479 17.39 1.42 -5.59
N TRP A 480 16.62 2.36 -5.04
CA TRP A 480 15.59 3.09 -5.77
C TRP A 480 16.14 3.82 -7.00
N SER A 481 17.27 4.51 -6.86
CA SER A 481 17.92 5.22 -7.98
C SER A 481 18.33 4.24 -9.08
N GLY A 482 18.86 3.08 -8.71
CA GLY A 482 19.18 1.99 -9.64
C GLY A 482 17.94 1.48 -10.38
N ALA A 483 16.85 1.20 -9.65
CA ALA A 483 15.58 0.76 -10.22
C ALA A 483 14.98 1.82 -11.16
N PHE A 484 15.04 3.10 -10.80
CA PHE A 484 14.56 4.22 -11.63
C PHE A 484 15.35 4.32 -12.94
N LEU A 485 16.69 4.29 -12.88
CA LEU A 485 17.53 4.33 -14.07
C LEU A 485 17.27 3.12 -14.96
N TRP A 486 17.05 1.95 -14.37
CA TRP A 486 16.74 0.73 -15.11
C TRP A 486 15.37 0.78 -15.78
N ALA A 487 14.33 1.20 -15.06
CA ALA A 487 12.99 1.39 -15.61
C ALA A 487 13.00 2.41 -16.76
N ARG A 488 13.70 3.54 -16.58
CA ARG A 488 13.88 4.55 -17.63
C ARG A 488 14.63 4.00 -18.84
N TYR A 489 15.69 3.22 -18.63
CA TYR A 489 16.45 2.60 -19.72
C TYR A 489 15.59 1.62 -20.51
N ILE A 490 14.84 0.74 -19.85
CA ILE A 490 13.93 -0.21 -20.51
C ILE A 490 12.82 0.54 -21.25
N GLY A 491 12.18 1.50 -20.57
CA GLY A 491 11.10 2.30 -21.15
C GLY A 491 11.52 3.04 -22.41
N THR A 492 12.70 3.67 -22.40
CA THR A 492 13.22 4.41 -23.56
C THR A 492 13.76 3.48 -24.67
N SER A 493 14.50 2.43 -24.32
CA SER A 493 15.17 1.56 -25.31
C SER A 493 14.26 0.51 -25.95
N ARG A 494 13.27 -0.02 -25.22
CA ARG A 494 12.41 -1.13 -25.67
C ARG A 494 10.96 -0.75 -25.90
N TYR A 495 10.47 0.25 -25.17
CA TYR A 495 9.06 0.65 -25.20
C TYR A 495 8.84 2.07 -25.71
N HIS A 496 9.88 2.68 -26.27
CA HIS A 496 9.82 3.96 -26.97
C HIS A 496 9.22 5.11 -26.14
N TRP A 497 9.42 5.10 -24.81
CA TRP A 497 8.99 6.22 -23.95
C TRP A 497 9.54 7.54 -24.47
N GLY A 498 8.64 8.51 -24.70
CA GLY A 498 8.97 9.82 -25.28
C GLY A 498 8.92 9.91 -26.81
N HIS A 499 8.63 8.80 -27.51
CA HIS A 499 8.54 8.72 -28.97
C HIS A 499 7.17 8.19 -29.47
N THR A 500 6.19 8.05 -28.59
CA THR A 500 4.83 7.54 -28.87
C THR A 500 3.77 8.62 -28.78
#